data_AF-X1Q964-F1
#
_entry.id   AF-X1Q964-F1
#
_cell.length_a   1.000
_cell.length_b   1.000
_cell.length_c   1.000
_cell.angle_alpha   90.00
_cell.angle_beta   90.00
_cell.angle_gamma   90.00
#
_symmetry.space_group_name_H-M   'P 1'
#
loop_
_entity.id
_entity.type
_entity.pdbx_description
1 polymer ?
#
loop_
_entity_poly.entity_id
_entity_poly.type
_entity_poly.pdbx_seq_one_letter_code
_entity_poly.pdbx_strand_id
1 'polypeptide(L)'
;YQEDPAVNRLEELAAKKLGKEAALFVPSGTMGNLIAVLTHCQRGDEVILERDSHIYYYEVGGISAVAGVIPRLIVGDKGILNPQDIKKTLRDENLHYPKTTLICLENTHNRAGGTIIPLKVTEQICQLAHQRNITVYLDGARIFNAAIALNIEPR
;
A
#
# COMPACT_ATOMS: atom_id res chain seq x y z
N TYR A 1 0.20 8.01 -26.33
CA TYR A 1 1.48 8.09 -27.06
C TYR A 1 2.66 8.58 -26.21
N GLN A 2 2.53 8.87 -24.90
CA GLN A 2 3.64 9.41 -24.08
C GLN A 2 4.25 10.70 -24.66
N GLU A 3 3.41 11.52 -25.29
CA GLU A 3 3.83 12.70 -26.05
C GLU A 3 3.72 14.00 -25.25
N ASP A 4 3.22 13.96 -24.01
CA ASP A 4 3.17 15.14 -23.13
C ASP A 4 4.51 15.28 -22.38
N PRO A 5 5.36 16.26 -22.74
CA PRO A 5 6.69 16.39 -22.14
C PRO A 5 6.65 16.80 -20.66
N ALA A 6 5.58 17.47 -20.22
CA ALA A 6 5.44 17.89 -18.84
C ALA A 6 5.09 16.69 -17.94
N VAL A 7 4.19 15.81 -18.41
CA VAL A 7 3.87 14.55 -17.71
C VAL A 7 5.08 13.64 -17.65
N ASN A 8 5.78 13.41 -18.77
CA ASN A 8 6.97 12.56 -18.79
C ASN A 8 8.04 13.04 -17.79
N ARG A 9 8.31 14.36 -17.76
CA ARG A 9 9.26 14.94 -16.82
C ARG A 9 8.82 14.80 -15.36
N LEU A 10 7.52 14.90 -15.08
CA LEU A 10 6.97 14.71 -13.74
C LEU A 10 7.16 13.27 -13.27
N GLU A 11 6.87 12.30 -14.14
CA GLU A 11 7.03 10.87 -13.84
C GLU A 11 8.51 10.50 -13.63
N GLU A 12 9.42 10.98 -14.50
CA GLU A 12 10.87 10.79 -14.32
C GLU A 12 11.37 11.36 -12.99
N LEU A 13 10.92 12.57 -12.63
CA LEU A 13 11.28 13.20 -11.36
C LEU A 13 10.75 12.41 -10.16
N ALA A 14 9.50 11.94 -10.22
CA ALA A 14 8.88 11.15 -9.17
C ALA A 14 9.62 9.82 -8.97
N ALA A 15 9.90 9.09 -10.06
CA ALA A 15 10.65 7.84 -10.04
C ALA A 15 12.03 8.04 -9.40
N LYS A 16 12.77 9.06 -9.83
CA LYS A 16 14.08 9.42 -9.26
C LYS A 16 14.00 9.78 -7.78
N LYS A 17 13.00 10.58 -7.37
CA LYS A 17 12.87 11.05 -5.98
C LYS A 17 12.54 9.91 -5.01
N LEU A 18 11.76 8.92 -5.47
CA LEU A 18 11.38 7.74 -4.68
C LEU A 18 12.31 6.53 -4.89
N GLY A 19 13.36 6.66 -5.71
CA GLY A 19 14.29 5.56 -6.01
C GLY A 19 13.64 4.38 -6.74
N LYS A 20 12.64 4.62 -7.59
CA LYS A 20 11.97 3.61 -8.42
C LYS A 20 12.37 3.73 -9.88
N GLU A 21 12.20 2.65 -10.63
CA GLU A 21 12.54 2.58 -12.05
C GLU A 21 11.58 3.38 -12.94
N ALA A 22 10.33 3.52 -12.52
CA ALA A 22 9.28 4.23 -13.23
C ALA A 22 8.26 4.85 -12.27
N ALA A 23 7.44 5.77 -12.78
CA ALA A 23 6.29 6.33 -12.09
C ALA A 23 5.14 6.54 -13.08
N LEU A 24 3.93 6.71 -12.55
CA LEU A 24 2.73 6.97 -13.33
C LEU A 24 1.98 8.14 -12.69
N PHE A 25 1.72 9.19 -13.46
CA PHE A 25 0.85 10.27 -13.04
C PHE A 25 -0.62 9.82 -13.12
N VAL A 26 -1.38 10.11 -12.06
CA VAL A 26 -2.81 9.81 -12.00
C VAL A 26 -3.60 11.02 -11.47
N PRO A 27 -4.88 11.17 -11.87
CA PRO A 27 -5.72 12.28 -11.44
C PRO A 27 -6.00 12.36 -9.93
N SER A 28 -5.90 11.25 -9.19
CA SER A 28 -6.19 11.22 -7.74
C SER A 28 -5.46 10.09 -7.02
N GLY A 29 -5.28 10.25 -5.70
CA GLY A 29 -4.74 9.19 -4.83
C GLY A 29 -5.59 7.92 -4.85
N THR A 30 -6.93 8.06 -4.84
CA THR A 30 -7.85 6.93 -4.97
C THR A 30 -7.64 6.15 -6.27
N MET A 31 -7.37 6.83 -7.39
CA MET A 31 -7.05 6.13 -8.64
C MET A 31 -5.69 5.42 -8.56
N GLY A 32 -4.69 6.05 -7.95
CA GLY A 32 -3.37 5.43 -7.73
C GLY A 32 -3.44 4.17 -6.88
N ASN A 33 -4.13 4.24 -5.74
CA ASN A 33 -4.36 3.10 -4.85
C ASN A 33 -5.10 1.97 -5.56
N LEU A 34 -6.17 2.29 -6.30
CA LEU A 34 -6.93 1.28 -7.04
C LEU A 34 -6.12 0.62 -8.17
N ILE A 35 -5.32 1.39 -8.91
CA ILE A 35 -4.43 0.85 -9.94
C ILE A 35 -3.38 -0.08 -9.31
N ALA A 36 -2.82 0.30 -8.16
CA ALA A 36 -1.87 -0.55 -7.45
C ALA A 36 -2.49 -1.91 -7.06
N VAL A 37 -3.72 -1.90 -6.54
CA VAL A 37 -4.46 -3.13 -6.24
C VAL A 37 -4.74 -3.95 -7.51
N LEU A 38 -5.21 -3.31 -8.58
CA LEU A 38 -5.45 -3.98 -9.87
C LEU A 38 -4.18 -4.59 -10.47
N THR A 39 -3.02 -3.98 -10.22
CA THR A 39 -1.72 -4.43 -10.73
C THR A 39 -1.21 -5.64 -9.95
N HIS A 40 -1.44 -5.67 -8.64
CA HIS A 40 -0.86 -6.67 -7.74
C HIS A 40 -1.79 -7.83 -7.35
N CYS A 41 -3.06 -7.77 -7.75
CA CYS A 41 -4.06 -8.76 -7.38
C CYS A 41 -4.85 -9.29 -8.58
N GLN A 42 -5.45 -10.46 -8.39
CA GLN A 42 -6.48 -11.03 -9.24
C GLN A 42 -7.85 -11.00 -8.54
N ARG A 43 -8.93 -11.18 -9.31
CA ARG A 43 -10.27 -11.30 -8.74
C ARG A 43 -10.33 -12.49 -7.78
N GLY A 44 -10.87 -12.28 -6.59
CA GLY A 44 -10.94 -13.28 -5.52
C GLY A 44 -9.72 -13.32 -4.61
N ASP A 45 -8.66 -12.56 -4.90
CA ASP A 45 -7.54 -12.40 -3.97
C ASP A 45 -7.94 -11.63 -2.72
N GLU A 46 -7.13 -11.78 -1.68
CA GLU A 46 -7.23 -11.07 -0.41
C GLU A 46 -6.13 -10.01 -0.27
N VAL A 47 -6.52 -8.81 0.17
CA VAL A 47 -5.61 -7.69 0.44
C VAL A 47 -5.64 -7.35 1.93
N ILE A 48 -4.48 -7.40 2.59
CA ILE A 48 -4.35 -7.02 3.99
C ILE A 48 -4.24 -5.50 4.11
N LEU A 49 -5.05 -4.92 4.99
CA LEU A 49 -5.16 -3.48 5.23
C LEU A 49 -5.29 -3.21 6.73
N GLU A 50 -4.85 -2.04 7.16
CA GLU A 50 -5.27 -1.49 8.45
C GLU A 50 -6.76 -1.12 8.38
N ARG A 51 -7.52 -1.44 9.43
CA ARG A 51 -8.99 -1.31 9.47
C ARG A 51 -9.48 0.12 9.23
N ASP A 52 -8.73 1.12 9.67
CA ASP A 52 -8.99 2.55 9.55
C ASP A 52 -8.12 3.18 8.44
N SER A 53 -7.54 2.39 7.52
CA SER A 53 -6.81 2.91 6.36
C SER A 53 -7.72 3.62 5.36
N HIS A 54 -7.15 4.56 4.60
CA HIS A 54 -7.85 5.35 3.59
C HIS A 54 -8.49 4.47 2.51
N ILE A 55 -7.73 3.50 1.99
CA ILE A 55 -8.18 2.53 0.99
C ILE A 55 -9.47 1.82 1.42
N TYR A 56 -9.55 1.40 2.69
CA TYR A 56 -10.74 0.73 3.18
C TYR A 56 -11.88 1.71 3.49
N TYR A 57 -11.58 2.81 4.19
CA TYR A 57 -12.61 3.67 4.78
C TYR A 57 -13.20 4.70 3.82
N TYR A 58 -12.40 5.26 2.90
CA TYR A 58 -12.74 6.46 2.12
C TYR A 58 -12.75 6.28 0.60
N GLU A 59 -12.47 5.08 0.09
CA GLU A 59 -12.39 4.83 -1.36
C GLU A 59 -13.61 4.11 -1.94
N VAL A 60 -14.77 4.30 -1.29
CA VAL A 60 -16.09 3.90 -1.83
C VAL A 60 -16.18 2.38 -2.12
N GLY A 61 -15.39 1.57 -1.41
CA GLY A 61 -15.31 0.13 -1.64
C GLY A 61 -14.68 -0.25 -2.99
N GLY A 62 -13.91 0.65 -3.61
CA GLY A 62 -13.38 0.51 -4.96
C GLY A 62 -12.58 -0.78 -5.20
N ILE A 63 -11.79 -1.23 -4.21
CA ILE A 63 -11.02 -2.47 -4.32
C ILE A 63 -11.94 -3.69 -4.48
N SER A 64 -13.09 -3.73 -3.82
CA SER A 64 -14.04 -4.84 -3.95
C SER A 64 -14.92 -4.71 -5.19
N ALA A 65 -15.40 -3.49 -5.46
CA ALA A 65 -16.32 -3.26 -6.58
C ALA A 65 -15.62 -3.35 -7.95
N VAL A 66 -14.40 -2.85 -8.07
CA VAL A 66 -13.67 -2.75 -9.34
C VAL A 66 -12.62 -3.84 -9.48
N ALA A 67 -11.73 -4.00 -8.49
CA ALA A 67 -10.68 -5.02 -8.56
C ALA A 67 -11.17 -6.43 -8.19
N GLY A 68 -12.34 -6.55 -7.55
CA GLY A 68 -12.92 -7.84 -7.18
C GLY A 68 -12.13 -8.56 -6.08
N VAL A 69 -11.42 -7.82 -5.23
CA VAL A 69 -10.63 -8.36 -4.12
C VAL A 69 -11.37 -8.22 -2.78
N ILE A 70 -10.99 -9.07 -1.83
CA ILE A 70 -11.58 -9.10 -0.49
C ILE A 70 -10.60 -8.45 0.51
N PRO A 71 -11.03 -7.46 1.31
CA PRO A 71 -10.17 -6.89 2.33
C PRO A 71 -10.03 -7.83 3.54
N ARG A 72 -8.80 -7.99 4.03
CA ARG A 72 -8.49 -8.57 5.33
C ARG A 72 -8.01 -7.48 6.27
N LEU A 73 -8.89 -7.08 7.17
CA LEU A 73 -8.63 -5.96 8.07
C LEU A 73 -7.88 -6.43 9.31
N ILE A 74 -6.87 -5.65 9.68
CA ILE A 74 -6.12 -5.80 10.92
C ILE A 74 -6.23 -4.48 11.68
N VAL A 75 -6.44 -4.56 13.00
CA VAL A 75 -6.41 -3.38 13.87
C VAL A 75 -4.96 -3.04 14.14
N GLY A 76 -4.51 -1.86 13.71
CA GLY A 76 -3.19 -1.34 14.02
C GLY A 76 -3.16 -0.58 15.35
N ASP A 77 -1.98 -0.46 15.95
CA ASP A 77 -1.75 0.50 17.03
C ASP A 77 -1.42 1.85 16.41
N LYS A 78 -2.35 2.82 16.51
CA LYS A 78 -2.25 4.11 15.82
C LYS A 78 -1.96 3.98 14.32
N GLY A 79 -2.63 3.03 13.66
CA GLY A 79 -2.44 2.77 12.24
C GLY A 79 -1.21 1.94 11.89
N ILE A 80 -0.38 1.56 12.87
CA ILE A 80 0.80 0.73 12.66
C ILE A 80 0.39 -0.74 12.80
N LEU A 81 0.51 -1.50 11.71
CA LEU A 81 0.28 -2.94 11.72
C LEU A 81 1.40 -3.67 12.45
N ASN A 82 1.04 -4.57 13.35
CA ASN A 82 2.00 -5.47 13.99
C ASN A 82 2.34 -6.64 13.04
N PRO A 83 3.61 -6.89 12.72
CA PRO A 83 4.02 -8.01 11.87
C PRO A 83 3.52 -9.38 12.36
N GLN A 84 3.38 -9.57 13.68
CA GLN A 84 2.85 -10.82 14.24
C GLN A 84 1.36 -11.00 13.95
N ASP A 85 0.60 -9.92 13.94
CA ASP A 85 -0.83 -10.00 13.63
C ASP A 85 -1.03 -10.24 12.14
N ILE A 86 -0.22 -9.63 11.27
CA ILE A 86 -0.16 -9.98 9.83
C ILE A 86 0.11 -11.48 9.68
N LYS A 87 1.17 -12.00 10.32
CA LYS A 87 1.55 -13.41 10.23
C LYS A 87 0.42 -14.37 10.64
N LYS A 88 -0.36 -14.04 11.69
CA LYS A 88 -1.51 -14.84 12.13
C LYS A 88 -2.69 -14.82 11.15
N THR A 89 -2.80 -13.78 10.31
CA THR A 89 -3.86 -13.71 9.30
C THR A 89 -3.55 -14.45 8.01
N LEU A 90 -2.26 -14.69 7.72
CA LEU A 90 -1.84 -15.43 6.54
C LEU A 90 -2.40 -16.85 6.58
N ARG A 91 -3.01 -17.27 5.48
CA ARG A 91 -3.60 -18.59 5.31
C ARG A 91 -2.69 -19.46 4.45
N ASP A 92 -2.69 -20.76 4.74
CA ASP A 92 -2.08 -21.74 3.85
C ASP A 92 -2.98 -22.00 2.64
N GLU A 93 -2.42 -22.62 1.60
CA GLU A 93 -3.17 -22.93 0.38
C GLU A 93 -4.32 -23.90 0.66
N ASN A 94 -5.53 -23.47 0.33
CA ASN A 94 -6.74 -24.26 0.52
C ASN A 94 -7.82 -23.78 -0.45
N LEU A 95 -8.59 -24.72 -1.03
CA LEU A 95 -9.67 -24.41 -1.99
C LEU A 95 -10.72 -23.43 -1.43
N HIS A 96 -10.91 -23.40 -0.11
CA HIS A 96 -11.91 -22.55 0.55
C HIS A 96 -11.43 -21.12 0.84
N TYR A 97 -10.13 -20.84 0.72
CA TYR A 97 -9.56 -19.57 1.16
C TYR A 97 -9.14 -18.69 -0.02
N PRO A 98 -9.41 -17.37 0.02
CA PRO A 98 -8.80 -16.46 -0.93
C PRO A 98 -7.29 -16.40 -0.69
N LYS A 99 -6.52 -16.22 -1.76
CA LYS A 99 -5.07 -16.09 -1.70
C LYS A 99 -4.70 -14.68 -1.28
N THR A 100 -3.93 -14.52 -0.20
CA THR A 100 -3.37 -13.22 0.17
C THR A 100 -2.24 -12.87 -0.80
N THR A 101 -2.38 -11.79 -1.57
CA THR A 101 -1.37 -11.37 -2.58
C THR A 101 -0.78 -10.00 -2.34
N LEU A 102 -1.44 -9.17 -1.53
CA LEU A 102 -1.04 -7.79 -1.27
C LEU A 102 -1.21 -7.40 0.21
N ILE A 103 -0.22 -6.71 0.75
CA ILE A 103 -0.32 -5.96 2.01
C ILE A 103 -0.19 -4.48 1.68
N CYS A 104 -1.19 -3.69 2.08
CA CYS A 104 -1.19 -2.24 1.92
C CYS A 104 -0.89 -1.57 3.26
N LEU A 105 0.12 -0.70 3.27
CA LEU A 105 0.49 0.16 4.40
C LEU A 105 0.05 1.59 4.09
N GLU A 106 -0.20 2.41 5.12
CA GLU A 106 -0.48 3.85 4.96
C GLU A 106 0.52 4.66 5.81
N ASN A 107 1.30 5.54 5.17
CA ASN A 107 2.27 6.37 5.87
C ASN A 107 2.31 7.81 5.30
N THR A 108 1.90 8.83 6.04
CA THR A 108 1.40 8.83 7.44
C THR A 108 -0.05 8.39 7.57
N HIS A 109 -0.41 7.66 8.63
CA HIS A 109 -1.77 7.15 8.84
C HIS A 109 -2.77 8.25 9.23
N ASN A 110 -3.73 8.53 8.36
CA ASN A 110 -4.66 9.66 8.44
C ASN A 110 -5.56 9.58 9.68
N ARG A 111 -6.30 8.47 9.85
CA ARG A 111 -7.26 8.30 10.97
C ARG A 111 -6.58 8.13 12.33
N ALA A 112 -5.27 7.94 12.35
CA ALA A 112 -4.46 7.88 13.57
C ALA A 112 -3.69 9.18 13.84
N GLY A 113 -4.15 10.30 13.28
CA GLY A 113 -3.57 11.62 13.54
C GLY A 113 -2.24 11.87 12.85
N GLY A 114 -1.98 11.25 11.70
CA GLY A 114 -0.72 11.41 10.96
C GLY A 114 0.44 10.63 11.57
N THR A 115 0.15 9.48 12.21
CA THR A 115 1.19 8.62 12.79
C THR A 115 2.13 8.09 11.70
N ILE A 116 3.42 8.07 12.00
CA ILE A 116 4.48 7.58 11.11
C ILE A 116 4.78 6.11 11.45
N ILE A 117 4.82 5.26 10.43
CA ILE A 117 5.29 3.88 10.61
C ILE A 117 6.81 3.89 10.80
N PRO A 118 7.35 3.33 11.90
CA PRO A 118 8.79 3.22 12.08
C PRO A 118 9.43 2.36 10.98
N LEU A 119 10.58 2.78 10.44
CA LEU A 119 11.28 2.07 9.36
C LEU A 119 11.50 0.59 9.66
N LYS A 120 11.92 0.26 10.88
CA LYS A 120 12.12 -1.13 11.33
C LYS A 120 10.84 -1.98 11.24
N VAL A 121 9.68 -1.39 11.47
CA VAL A 121 8.40 -2.09 11.34
C VAL A 121 8.10 -2.33 9.86
N THR A 122 8.29 -1.33 9.00
CA THR A 122 8.17 -1.49 7.54
C THR A 122 9.09 -2.60 7.02
N GLU A 123 10.35 -2.62 7.44
CA GLU A 123 11.33 -3.67 7.08
C GLU A 123 10.85 -5.07 7.49
N GLN A 124 10.34 -5.23 8.71
CA GLN A 124 9.81 -6.50 9.21
C GLN A 124 8.59 -6.97 8.40
N ILE A 125 7.70 -6.06 8.03
CA ILE A 125 6.52 -6.38 7.20
C ILE A 125 6.97 -6.79 5.79
N CYS A 126 7.87 -6.03 5.16
CA CYS A 126 8.42 -6.37 3.84
C CYS A 126 9.13 -7.73 3.85
N GLN A 127 9.93 -8.02 4.87
CA GLN A 127 10.60 -9.31 4.99
C GLN A 127 9.59 -10.46 5.12
N LEU A 128 8.57 -10.31 5.96
CA LEU A 128 7.50 -11.30 6.12
C LEU A 128 6.73 -11.53 4.81
N ALA A 129 6.40 -10.44 4.11
CA ALA A 129 5.67 -10.49 2.85
C ALA A 129 6.46 -11.20 1.76
N HIS A 130 7.74 -10.83 1.57
CA HIS A 130 8.60 -11.42 0.54
C HIS A 130 8.88 -12.90 0.80
N GLN A 131 9.01 -13.34 2.06
CA GLN A 131 9.12 -14.77 2.41
C GLN A 131 7.91 -15.60 1.97
N ARG A 132 6.76 -14.96 1.77
CA ARG A 132 5.50 -15.58 1.35
C ARG A 132 5.10 -15.22 -0.09
N ASN A 133 5.99 -14.57 -0.85
CA ASN A 133 5.71 -14.05 -2.19
C ASN A 133 4.49 -13.11 -2.24
N ILE A 134 4.30 -12.31 -1.21
CA ILE A 134 3.25 -11.30 -1.09
C ILE A 134 3.86 -9.93 -1.41
N THR A 135 3.16 -9.14 -2.23
CA THR A 135 3.60 -7.78 -2.56
C THR A 135 3.27 -6.81 -1.42
N VAL A 136 4.10 -5.80 -1.20
CA VAL A 136 3.80 -4.69 -0.30
C VAL A 136 3.59 -3.43 -1.09
N TYR A 137 2.45 -2.78 -0.87
CA TYR A 137 2.14 -1.45 -1.40
C TYR A 137 2.08 -0.44 -0.26
N LEU A 138 2.53 0.78 -0.53
CA LEU A 138 2.50 1.89 0.41
C LEU A 138 1.58 2.98 -0.14
N ASP A 139 0.43 3.20 0.49
CA ASP A 139 -0.31 4.45 0.41
C ASP A 139 0.56 5.54 1.04
N GLY A 140 1.30 6.21 0.16
CA GLY A 140 2.25 7.26 0.47
C GLY A 140 1.67 8.66 0.28
N ALA A 141 0.34 8.85 0.39
CA ALA A 141 -0.30 10.16 0.16
C ALA A 141 0.38 11.32 0.91
N ARG A 142 1.05 11.02 2.03
CA ARG A 142 1.80 11.99 2.86
C ARG A 142 3.23 11.54 3.16
N ILE A 143 3.85 10.74 2.30
CA ILE A 143 5.16 10.14 2.57
C ILE A 143 6.27 11.18 2.77
N PHE A 144 6.20 12.31 2.08
CA PHE A 144 7.17 13.40 2.24
C PHE A 144 7.14 14.00 3.64
N ASN A 145 5.98 14.05 4.30
CA ASN A 145 5.86 14.53 5.69
C ASN A 145 6.56 13.57 6.65
N ALA A 146 6.39 12.26 6.45
CA ALA A 146 7.09 11.24 7.23
C ALA A 146 8.60 11.33 7.02
N ALA A 147 9.06 11.50 5.78
CA ALA A 147 10.48 11.64 5.45
C ALA A 147 11.11 12.87 6.13
N ILE A 148 10.44 14.03 6.08
CA ILE A 148 10.88 15.25 6.77
C ILE A 148 10.93 15.04 8.28
N ALA A 149 9.88 14.46 8.87
CA ALA A 149 9.82 14.23 10.32
C ALA A 149 10.88 13.25 10.83
N LEU A 150 11.28 12.28 10.00
CA LEU A 150 12.34 11.32 10.30
C LEU A 150 13.74 11.82 9.89
N ASN A 151 13.84 12.98 9.22
CA ASN A 151 15.07 13.51 8.64
C ASN A 151 15.77 12.51 7.71
N ILE A 152 14.99 11.89 6.81
CA ILE A 152 15.45 10.94 5.79
C ILE A 152 14.92 11.34 4.41
N GLU A 153 15.48 10.72 3.36
CA GLU A 153 14.89 10.79 2.03
C GLU A 153 13.70 9.82 1.90
N PRO A 154 12.68 10.14 1.09
CA PRO A 154 11.49 9.30 0.89
C PRO A 154 11.75 8.15 -0.10
N ARG A 155 12.78 7.34 0.15
CA ARG A 155 13.22 6.23 -0.74
C ARG A 155 13.48 4.95 0.05
#